data_AF-A0AAW6TTV1-F1
#
_entry.id   AF-A0AAW6TTV1-F1
#
_cell.length_a   1.000
_cell.length_b   1.000
_cell.length_c   1.000
_cell.angle_alpha   90.00
_cell.angle_beta   90.00
_cell.angle_gamma   90.00
#
_symmetry.space_group_name_H-M   'P 1'
#
loop_
_entity.id
_entity.type
_entity.pdbx_description
1 polymer ?
#
loop_
_entity_poly.entity_id
_entity_poly.type
_entity_poly.pdbx_seq_one_letter_code
_entity_poly.pdbx_strand_id
1 'polypeptide(L)'
;MNAIRTLQSSAILVAVLLTAAFGQMGQAKIKVCMTSGGLGSWHFDGHTNYTFQGKDSDLDRLSISIARTGAASGDWSCWVTPDTVPWSDGMVQIGARLKNYRFDDLAGMKDLHVATVTLFAGKSSDPDFERVVLDTIPVVMDVGYHLLAERGPGGSAGGEILLHQLPENMPPQEFSHALADPGYVFTGWTGQGVDLGCVLSYPDRPNVWRFDFWRYFIELGQTKQVYLLATFAPANTPVAEDVVVPVETPDGVVTIQFDAVVEAGHTEVSVSSSGPMPPAGFRMGEPPVYYDITTTADYAGDIVICISYDPSTFEGPLDSLRLLHYEDGEWVDCTILPIDETAHVICGVVSSLSPFIVVERIAPPCPAERLEELIAIVAELDLPRGTKNSLSATLNAALRSLERGHTKPAISQLGAFINQVKAQRGKAIAQGTADALVATAQQVIDLLKDMS
;
A
#
# COMPACT_ATOMS: atom_id res chain seq x y z
N MET A 1 -36.79 -38.07 -3.03
CA MET A 1 -35.47 -37.59 -2.58
C MET A 1 -34.70 -37.15 -3.81
N ASN A 2 -34.53 -35.84 -3.98
CA ASN A 2 -33.38 -35.18 -4.59
C ASN A 2 -33.72 -33.68 -4.59
N ALA A 3 -33.35 -33.04 -3.48
CA ALA A 3 -33.47 -31.60 -3.34
C ALA A 3 -32.48 -30.96 -4.30
N ILE A 4 -33.02 -30.22 -5.28
CA ILE A 4 -32.31 -29.18 -6.02
C ILE A 4 -31.82 -28.18 -4.97
N ARG A 5 -30.56 -28.32 -4.54
CA ARG A 5 -29.89 -27.30 -3.72
C ARG A 5 -29.55 -26.17 -4.67
N THR A 6 -30.26 -25.07 -4.51
CA THR A 6 -29.99 -23.76 -5.10
C THR A 6 -28.57 -23.34 -4.70
N LEU A 7 -27.62 -23.52 -5.61
CA LEU A 7 -26.23 -23.04 -5.47
C LEU A 7 -26.25 -21.53 -5.74
N GLN A 8 -26.09 -20.71 -4.69
CA GLN A 8 -25.73 -19.30 -4.88
C GLN A 8 -24.34 -19.28 -5.55
N SER A 9 -24.30 -18.83 -6.79
CA SER A 9 -23.12 -18.87 -7.65
C SER A 9 -22.36 -17.55 -7.53
N SER A 10 -21.05 -17.57 -7.44
CA SER A 10 -20.17 -16.38 -7.49
C SER A 10 -19.54 -16.34 -8.89
N ALA A 11 -19.55 -15.18 -9.56
CA ALA A 11 -19.06 -15.03 -10.94
C ALA A 11 -17.70 -14.33 -10.96
N ILE A 12 -16.76 -14.75 -11.79
CA ILE A 12 -15.46 -14.07 -11.96
C ILE A 12 -15.27 -13.75 -13.44
N LEU A 13 -14.84 -12.52 -13.72
CA LEU A 13 -14.60 -12.03 -15.07
C LEU A 13 -13.10 -11.90 -15.34
N VAL A 14 -12.63 -12.52 -16.42
CA VAL A 14 -11.28 -12.31 -16.94
C VAL A 14 -11.34 -11.22 -18.02
N ALA A 15 -10.79 -10.05 -17.72
CA ALA A 15 -10.75 -8.93 -18.66
C ALA A 15 -9.52 -9.04 -19.59
N VAL A 16 -9.76 -9.11 -20.89
CA VAL A 16 -8.69 -8.97 -21.90
C VAL A 16 -8.23 -7.52 -21.89
N LEU A 17 -6.91 -7.30 -21.93
CA LEU A 17 -6.26 -6.01 -22.11
C LEU A 17 -6.96 -5.18 -23.20
N LEU A 18 -7.70 -4.16 -22.80
CA LEU A 18 -8.14 -3.07 -23.66
C LEU A 18 -6.93 -2.17 -23.93
N THR A 19 -6.06 -2.63 -24.81
CA THR A 19 -5.06 -1.72 -25.38
C THR A 19 -5.82 -0.71 -26.23
N ALA A 20 -5.72 0.57 -25.85
CA ALA A 20 -6.05 1.68 -26.73
C ALA A 20 -5.10 1.59 -27.94
N ALA A 21 -5.53 0.87 -28.98
CA ALA A 21 -4.85 0.91 -30.26
C ALA A 21 -5.15 2.27 -30.89
N PHE A 22 -4.25 3.23 -30.66
CA PHE A 22 -4.07 4.35 -31.55
C PHE A 22 -3.76 3.81 -32.95
N GLY A 23 -4.65 4.11 -33.89
CA GLY A 23 -4.35 4.22 -35.32
C GLY A 23 -4.32 2.94 -36.14
N GLN A 24 -5.42 2.68 -36.85
CA GLN A 24 -5.33 2.47 -38.30
C GLN A 24 -6.38 3.34 -38.99
N MET A 25 -5.92 4.15 -39.95
CA MET A 25 -6.75 4.98 -40.82
C MET A 25 -7.73 4.10 -41.62
N GLY A 26 -9.03 4.34 -41.43
CA GLY A 26 -10.10 3.77 -42.25
C GLY A 26 -11.39 3.59 -41.46
N GLN A 27 -12.21 4.64 -41.38
CA GLN A 27 -13.50 4.77 -40.69
C GLN A 27 -13.46 4.77 -39.14
N ALA A 28 -14.20 5.72 -38.56
CA ALA A 28 -14.45 5.78 -37.12
C ALA A 28 -15.11 4.47 -36.65
N LYS A 29 -14.77 4.00 -35.45
CA LYS A 29 -15.41 2.86 -34.78
C LYS A 29 -15.70 3.23 -33.33
N ILE A 30 -16.78 2.70 -32.76
CA ILE A 30 -17.05 2.78 -31.32
C ILE A 30 -16.57 1.49 -30.69
N LYS A 31 -15.49 1.55 -29.90
CA LYS A 31 -15.02 0.40 -29.10
C LYS A 31 -15.71 0.44 -27.74
N VAL A 32 -16.54 -0.56 -27.45
CA VAL A 32 -17.21 -0.66 -26.14
C VAL A 32 -16.38 -1.51 -25.20
N CYS A 33 -16.24 -1.02 -23.98
CA CYS A 33 -15.43 -1.58 -22.91
C CYS A 33 -16.34 -1.89 -21.72
N MET A 34 -16.06 -2.96 -20.98
CA MET A 34 -16.87 -3.27 -19.81
C MET A 34 -16.70 -2.20 -18.72
N THR A 35 -17.80 -1.72 -18.16
CA THR A 35 -17.81 -0.70 -17.10
C THR A 35 -18.30 -1.22 -15.75
N SER A 36 -19.05 -2.33 -15.72
CA SER A 36 -19.42 -3.05 -14.48
C SER A 36 -19.97 -4.44 -14.79
N GLY A 37 -19.88 -5.37 -13.83
CA GLY A 37 -20.30 -6.76 -13.99
C GLY A 37 -20.73 -7.42 -12.68
N GLY A 38 -21.89 -8.08 -12.69
CA GLY A 38 -22.38 -8.94 -11.62
C GLY A 38 -23.12 -10.15 -12.18
N LEU A 39 -23.66 -11.03 -11.33
CA LEU A 39 -24.39 -12.25 -11.73
C LEU A 39 -25.49 -11.96 -12.77
N GLY A 40 -25.18 -12.18 -14.06
CA GLY A 40 -26.12 -12.05 -15.17
C GLY A 40 -26.41 -10.63 -15.66
N SER A 41 -25.73 -9.59 -15.16
CA SER A 41 -25.89 -8.21 -15.67
C SER A 41 -24.53 -7.55 -15.92
N TRP A 42 -24.13 -7.55 -17.18
CA TRP A 42 -22.87 -7.00 -17.64
C TRP A 42 -23.12 -5.72 -18.45
N HIS A 43 -22.33 -4.68 -18.16
CA HIS A 43 -22.46 -3.35 -18.73
C HIS A 43 -21.22 -3.00 -19.53
N PHE A 44 -21.41 -2.55 -20.76
CA PHE A 44 -20.36 -2.07 -21.66
C PHE A 44 -20.71 -0.68 -22.17
N ASP A 45 -19.73 0.20 -22.21
CA ASP A 45 -19.85 1.57 -22.70
C ASP A 45 -18.65 1.91 -23.58
N GLY A 46 -18.89 2.72 -24.60
CA GLY A 46 -17.84 3.18 -25.51
C GLY A 46 -18.28 4.43 -26.27
N HIS A 47 -17.30 5.23 -26.67
CA HIS A 47 -17.55 6.41 -27.49
C HIS A 47 -16.38 6.66 -28.45
N THR A 48 -16.64 7.48 -29.47
CA THR A 48 -15.62 7.98 -30.37
C THR A 48 -15.95 9.41 -30.80
N ASN A 49 -14.92 10.17 -31.16
CA ASN A 49 -15.09 11.51 -31.72
C ASN A 49 -15.36 11.38 -33.22
N TYR A 50 -16.43 12.00 -33.69
CA TYR A 50 -16.81 12.04 -35.09
C TYR A 50 -16.76 13.48 -35.61
N THR A 51 -16.03 13.69 -36.70
CA THR A 51 -15.99 14.98 -37.39
C THR A 51 -16.92 14.91 -38.59
N PHE A 52 -17.90 15.80 -38.65
CA PHE A 52 -18.78 15.92 -39.81
C PHE A 52 -18.37 17.15 -40.64
N GLN A 53 -18.58 17.05 -41.95
CA GLN A 53 -18.49 18.19 -42.86
C GLN A 53 -19.89 18.77 -43.05
N GLY A 54 -20.02 20.10 -42.95
CA GLY A 54 -21.28 20.78 -43.22
C GLY A 54 -21.71 20.53 -44.67
N LYS A 55 -22.69 19.64 -44.89
CA LYS A 55 -23.18 19.32 -46.23
C LYS A 55 -24.34 20.22 -46.67
N ASP A 56 -25.09 20.78 -45.74
CA ASP A 56 -26.32 21.53 -46.00
C ASP A 56 -26.55 22.57 -44.89
N SER A 57 -26.89 23.81 -45.26
CA SER A 57 -27.15 24.91 -44.33
C SER A 57 -28.49 24.80 -43.59
N ASP A 58 -29.37 23.88 -44.03
CA ASP A 58 -30.76 23.82 -43.58
C ASP A 58 -31.08 22.81 -42.48
N LEU A 59 -30.13 21.94 -42.11
CA LEU A 59 -30.29 21.04 -40.96
C LEU A 59 -30.14 21.90 -39.67
N ASP A 60 -30.34 21.39 -38.45
CA ASP A 60 -29.78 21.98 -37.16
C ASP A 60 -29.56 20.96 -36.03
N ARG A 61 -29.94 19.69 -36.25
CA ARG A 61 -29.99 18.66 -35.21
C ARG A 61 -29.43 17.32 -35.66
N LEU A 62 -28.69 16.68 -34.76
CA LEU A 62 -28.21 15.31 -34.89
C LEU A 62 -29.16 14.35 -34.16
N SER A 63 -29.29 13.16 -34.71
CA SER A 63 -29.91 12.03 -34.02
C SER A 63 -29.16 10.75 -34.36
N ILE A 64 -29.31 9.74 -33.52
CA ILE A 64 -28.57 8.49 -33.66
C ILE A 64 -29.49 7.30 -33.44
N SER A 65 -29.26 6.22 -34.17
CA SER A 65 -29.92 4.94 -33.92
C SER A 65 -28.90 3.82 -33.90
N ILE A 66 -29.14 2.80 -33.08
CA ILE A 66 -28.31 1.60 -33.02
C ILE A 66 -29.10 0.42 -33.56
N ALA A 67 -28.48 -0.31 -34.48
CA ALA A 67 -28.98 -1.56 -35.02
C ALA A 67 -28.07 -2.70 -34.55
N ARG A 68 -28.66 -3.74 -33.96
CA ARG A 68 -27.92 -4.96 -33.62
C ARG A 68 -27.59 -5.70 -34.92
N THR A 69 -26.31 -5.74 -35.24
CA THR A 69 -25.78 -6.39 -36.45
C THR A 69 -24.88 -7.59 -36.16
N GLY A 70 -24.59 -7.84 -34.87
CA GLY A 70 -23.73 -8.94 -34.42
C GLY A 70 -24.35 -9.80 -33.31
N ALA A 71 -23.56 -10.77 -32.84
CA ALA A 71 -24.05 -11.85 -31.99
C ALA A 71 -24.36 -11.43 -30.54
N ALA A 72 -23.88 -10.27 -30.08
CA ALA A 72 -24.08 -9.80 -28.71
C ALA A 72 -25.55 -9.56 -28.32
N SER A 73 -26.03 -10.25 -27.28
CA SER A 73 -27.39 -10.12 -26.76
C SER A 73 -27.45 -9.22 -25.52
N GLY A 74 -28.35 -8.23 -25.51
CA GLY A 74 -28.56 -7.33 -24.36
C GLY A 74 -29.29 -6.05 -24.76
N ASP A 75 -29.37 -5.12 -23.81
CA ASP A 75 -30.10 -3.86 -23.95
C ASP A 75 -29.17 -2.76 -24.49
N TRP A 76 -29.37 -2.43 -25.77
CA TRP A 76 -28.56 -1.43 -26.47
C TRP A 76 -29.15 -0.03 -26.35
N SER A 77 -28.28 0.95 -26.13
CA SER A 77 -28.58 2.37 -26.25
C SER A 77 -27.42 3.10 -26.92
N CYS A 78 -27.71 4.25 -27.53
CA CYS A 78 -26.71 5.09 -28.18
C CYS A 78 -27.02 6.56 -27.92
N TRP A 79 -26.01 7.40 -28.01
CA TRP A 79 -26.12 8.84 -27.74
C TRP A 79 -25.17 9.64 -28.63
N VAL A 80 -25.48 10.92 -28.81
CA VAL A 80 -24.62 11.90 -29.49
C VAL A 80 -24.62 13.19 -28.68
N THR A 81 -23.44 13.79 -28.50
CA THR A 81 -23.27 15.03 -27.73
C THR A 81 -22.24 15.96 -28.39
N PRO A 82 -22.56 17.26 -28.59
CA PRO A 82 -23.91 17.82 -28.53
C PRO A 82 -24.80 17.29 -29.66
N ASP A 83 -26.11 17.22 -29.43
CA ASP A 83 -27.11 16.84 -30.43
C ASP A 83 -27.64 18.04 -31.24
N THR A 84 -27.32 19.25 -30.81
CA THR A 84 -27.62 20.52 -31.50
C THR A 84 -26.31 21.17 -31.90
N VAL A 85 -26.16 21.50 -33.19
CA VAL A 85 -24.88 21.95 -33.75
C VAL A 85 -25.10 23.09 -34.75
N PRO A 86 -24.26 24.14 -34.75
CA PRO A 86 -24.46 25.36 -35.56
C PRO A 86 -24.12 25.22 -37.05
N TRP A 87 -23.97 23.98 -37.55
CA TRP A 87 -23.55 23.58 -38.92
C TRP A 87 -22.50 24.42 -39.65
N SER A 88 -21.40 24.66 -38.95
CA SER A 88 -20.07 24.62 -39.54
C SER A 88 -19.48 23.22 -39.39
N ASP A 89 -18.34 22.94 -40.03
CA ASP A 89 -17.53 21.76 -39.69
C ASP A 89 -17.36 21.68 -38.16
N GLY A 90 -17.60 20.49 -37.61
CA GLY A 90 -17.71 20.32 -36.16
C GLY A 90 -17.40 18.90 -35.73
N MET A 91 -17.03 18.77 -34.46
CA MET A 91 -16.74 17.49 -33.82
C MET A 91 -17.81 17.19 -32.77
N VAL A 92 -18.32 15.96 -32.78
CA VAL A 92 -19.29 15.45 -31.81
C VAL A 92 -18.80 14.14 -31.23
N GLN A 93 -19.24 13.83 -30.01
CA GLN A 93 -19.05 12.52 -29.42
C GLN A 93 -20.26 11.66 -29.75
N ILE A 94 -20.01 10.48 -30.31
CA ILE A 94 -21.01 9.43 -30.51
C ILE A 94 -20.67 8.25 -29.63
N GLY A 95 -21.67 7.69 -28.96
CA GLY A 95 -21.46 6.59 -28.04
C GLY A 95 -22.50 5.48 -28.15
N ALA A 96 -22.11 4.31 -27.67
CA ALA A 96 -22.96 3.13 -27.55
C ALA A 96 -22.79 2.52 -26.15
N ARG A 97 -23.89 1.97 -25.64
CA ARG A 97 -23.96 1.28 -24.37
C ARG A 97 -24.74 -0.01 -24.53
N LEU A 98 -24.23 -1.08 -23.95
CA LEU A 98 -24.85 -2.39 -23.86
C LEU A 98 -25.01 -2.74 -22.38
N LYS A 99 -26.25 -2.91 -21.92
CA LYS A 99 -26.57 -3.39 -20.56
C LYS A 99 -27.12 -4.80 -20.61
N ASN A 100 -27.12 -5.48 -19.46
CA ASN A 100 -27.68 -6.83 -19.32
C ASN A 100 -27.14 -7.80 -20.37
N TYR A 101 -25.88 -7.63 -20.76
CA TYR A 101 -25.25 -8.51 -21.74
C TYR A 101 -25.24 -9.93 -21.21
N ARG A 102 -25.64 -10.91 -22.02
CA ARG A 102 -25.50 -12.33 -21.68
C ARG A 102 -24.34 -12.89 -22.47
N PHE A 103 -23.35 -13.42 -21.76
CA PHE A 103 -22.22 -14.09 -22.38
C PHE A 103 -22.70 -15.33 -23.13
N ASP A 104 -22.45 -15.37 -24.43
CA ASP A 104 -22.66 -16.51 -25.33
C ASP A 104 -21.30 -17.19 -25.63
N ASP A 105 -21.25 -18.18 -26.54
CA ASP A 105 -20.04 -18.94 -26.97
C ASP A 105 -18.94 -18.08 -27.66
N LEU A 106 -18.98 -16.75 -27.49
CA LEU A 106 -18.14 -15.75 -28.15
C LEU A 106 -16.94 -15.32 -27.30
N ALA A 107 -16.70 -15.99 -26.17
CA ALA A 107 -15.58 -15.72 -25.28
C ALA A 107 -14.23 -15.76 -26.02
N GLY A 108 -13.39 -14.75 -25.80
CA GLY A 108 -12.07 -14.62 -26.40
C GLY A 108 -12.02 -13.95 -27.78
N MET A 109 -13.17 -13.56 -28.37
CA MET A 109 -13.18 -12.85 -29.65
C MET A 109 -12.68 -11.40 -29.49
N LYS A 110 -11.83 -10.94 -30.42
CA LYS A 110 -11.33 -9.54 -30.49
C LYS A 110 -11.96 -8.77 -31.66
N ASP A 111 -12.15 -7.47 -31.45
CA ASP A 111 -12.77 -6.54 -32.40
C ASP A 111 -14.07 -7.09 -33.01
N LEU A 112 -14.84 -7.84 -32.22
CA LEU A 112 -16.08 -8.45 -32.65
C LEU A 112 -17.06 -7.35 -33.00
N HIS A 113 -17.53 -7.31 -34.24
CA HIS A 113 -18.59 -6.39 -34.66
C HIS A 113 -19.92 -6.82 -34.05
N VAL A 114 -20.51 -5.96 -33.20
CA VAL A 114 -21.64 -6.33 -32.32
C VAL A 114 -22.90 -5.53 -32.59
N ALA A 115 -22.73 -4.29 -33.05
CA ALA A 115 -23.82 -3.40 -33.45
C ALA A 115 -23.31 -2.38 -34.47
N THR A 116 -24.23 -1.70 -35.15
CA THR A 116 -23.93 -0.57 -36.02
C THR A 116 -24.70 0.64 -35.53
N VAL A 117 -24.01 1.75 -35.37
CA VAL A 117 -24.58 3.04 -35.03
C VAL A 117 -24.73 3.85 -36.30
N THR A 118 -25.94 4.31 -36.61
CA THR A 118 -26.22 5.20 -37.75
C THR A 118 -26.42 6.61 -37.22
N LEU A 119 -25.62 7.54 -37.72
CA LEU A 119 -25.73 8.97 -37.41
C LEU A 119 -26.57 9.65 -38.49
N PHE A 120 -27.55 10.43 -38.05
CA PHE A 120 -28.41 11.21 -38.91
C PHE A 120 -28.31 12.69 -38.59
N ALA A 121 -28.53 13.52 -39.60
CA ALA A 121 -28.83 14.93 -39.44
C ALA A 121 -30.23 15.23 -39.97
N GLY A 122 -30.89 16.19 -39.35
CA GLY A 122 -32.24 16.64 -39.68
C GLY A 122 -32.42 18.09 -39.28
N LYS A 123 -33.57 18.64 -39.65
CA LYS A 123 -33.99 19.98 -39.25
C LYS A 123 -34.91 19.89 -38.04
N SER A 124 -34.60 20.59 -36.96
CA SER A 124 -35.34 20.57 -35.70
C SER A 124 -36.74 21.15 -35.85
N SER A 125 -36.94 22.03 -36.84
CA SER A 125 -38.24 22.59 -37.19
C SER A 125 -39.12 21.64 -38.00
N ASP A 126 -38.58 20.53 -38.52
CA ASP A 126 -39.34 19.55 -39.27
C ASP A 126 -40.11 18.64 -38.28
N PRO A 127 -41.46 18.63 -38.32
CA PRO A 127 -42.27 17.81 -37.42
C PRO A 127 -42.09 16.30 -37.65
N ASP A 128 -41.76 15.87 -38.87
CA ASP A 128 -41.55 14.46 -39.23
C ASP A 128 -40.07 14.06 -39.15
N PHE A 129 -39.19 15.05 -38.92
CA PHE A 129 -37.74 14.93 -38.84
C PHE A 129 -37.17 14.06 -39.96
N GLU A 130 -37.34 14.48 -41.22
CA GLU A 130 -36.76 13.81 -42.38
C GLU A 130 -35.23 13.71 -42.20
N ARG A 131 -34.74 12.47 -42.09
CA ARG A 131 -33.36 12.18 -41.68
C ARG A 131 -32.47 11.95 -42.89
N VAL A 132 -31.37 12.67 -42.97
CA VAL A 132 -30.27 12.36 -43.88
C VAL A 132 -29.23 11.55 -43.13
N VAL A 133 -28.89 10.37 -43.66
CA VAL A 133 -27.80 9.54 -43.11
C VAL A 133 -26.47 10.25 -43.36
N LEU A 134 -25.75 10.55 -42.28
CA LEU A 134 -24.40 11.10 -42.36
C LEU A 134 -23.37 9.98 -42.51
N ASP A 135 -23.44 8.98 -41.64
CA ASP A 135 -22.51 7.84 -41.63
C ASP A 135 -23.06 6.65 -40.84
N THR A 136 -22.44 5.50 -41.05
CA THR A 136 -22.65 4.27 -40.28
C THR A 136 -21.35 3.85 -39.62
N ILE A 137 -21.32 3.92 -38.29
CA ILE A 137 -20.16 3.62 -37.47
C ILE A 137 -20.31 2.22 -36.86
N PRO A 138 -19.38 1.28 -37.12
CA PRO A 138 -19.42 -0.02 -36.48
C PRO A 138 -19.10 0.09 -34.98
N VAL A 139 -19.83 -0.68 -34.18
CA VAL A 139 -19.56 -0.91 -32.77
C VAL A 139 -18.83 -2.24 -32.63
N VAL A 140 -17.63 -2.20 -32.05
CA VAL A 140 -16.79 -3.38 -31.83
C VAL A 140 -16.59 -3.62 -30.33
N MET A 141 -16.51 -4.89 -29.93
CA MET A 141 -16.16 -5.28 -28.57
C MET A 141 -15.08 -6.37 -28.55
N ASP A 142 -14.27 -6.36 -27.51
CA ASP A 142 -13.46 -7.51 -27.13
C ASP A 142 -14.23 -8.31 -26.07
N VAL A 143 -14.49 -9.58 -26.32
CA VAL A 143 -15.27 -10.44 -25.41
C VAL A 143 -14.30 -11.20 -24.51
N GLY A 144 -14.30 -10.89 -23.20
CA GLY A 144 -13.49 -11.61 -22.21
C GLY A 144 -13.90 -13.08 -22.03
N TYR A 145 -13.04 -13.88 -21.39
CA TYR A 145 -13.39 -15.24 -20.97
C TYR A 145 -14.16 -15.20 -19.64
N HIS A 146 -15.23 -16.00 -19.55
CA HIS A 146 -15.99 -16.18 -18.32
C HIS A 146 -15.74 -17.60 -17.79
N LEU A 147 -15.20 -17.71 -16.58
CA LEU A 147 -14.88 -19.00 -15.94
C LEU A 147 -15.68 -19.08 -14.63
N LEU A 148 -16.44 -20.16 -14.47
CA LEU A 148 -17.18 -20.42 -13.23
C LEU A 148 -16.19 -20.87 -12.16
N ALA A 149 -16.19 -20.20 -11.01
CA ALA A 149 -15.44 -20.60 -9.83
C ALA A 149 -16.35 -21.42 -8.90
N GLU A 150 -15.86 -22.55 -8.40
CA GLU A 150 -16.56 -23.36 -7.39
C GLU A 150 -15.89 -23.17 -6.02
N ARG A 151 -16.68 -23.31 -4.94
CA ARG A 151 -16.14 -23.30 -3.58
C ARG A 151 -15.26 -24.53 -3.37
N GLY A 152 -14.01 -24.32 -2.96
CA GLY A 152 -13.10 -25.41 -2.60
C GLY A 152 -13.63 -26.23 -1.41
N PRO A 153 -13.14 -27.46 -1.19
CA PRO A 153 -13.67 -28.39 -0.17
C PRO A 153 -13.52 -27.89 1.29
N GLY A 154 -12.76 -26.82 1.52
CA GLY A 154 -12.27 -26.39 2.83
C GLY A 154 -13.22 -25.60 3.72
N GLY A 155 -14.50 -25.41 3.38
CA GLY A 155 -15.52 -24.94 4.32
C GLY A 155 -15.39 -23.52 4.91
N SER A 156 -14.26 -22.83 4.76
CA SER A 156 -14.04 -21.47 5.27
C SER A 156 -13.16 -20.67 4.30
N ALA A 157 -13.64 -19.51 3.85
CA ALA A 157 -12.89 -18.42 3.24
C ALA A 157 -11.97 -18.68 2.01
N GLY A 158 -11.85 -19.90 1.47
CA GLY A 158 -11.01 -20.19 0.30
C GLY A 158 -11.84 -20.57 -0.92
N GLY A 159 -11.90 -19.69 -1.93
CA GLY A 159 -12.46 -19.99 -3.25
C GLY A 159 -11.36 -20.51 -4.17
N GLU A 160 -11.25 -21.83 -4.32
CA GLU A 160 -10.33 -22.43 -5.30
C GLU A 160 -10.88 -22.28 -6.72
N ILE A 161 -10.24 -21.43 -7.53
CA ILE A 161 -10.52 -21.37 -8.97
C ILE A 161 -9.57 -22.33 -9.66
N LEU A 162 -10.09 -23.24 -10.48
CA LEU A 162 -9.25 -24.17 -11.24
C LEU A 162 -9.44 -23.91 -12.73
N LEU A 163 -8.42 -23.34 -13.37
CA LEU A 163 -8.44 -23.06 -14.81
C LEU A 163 -8.09 -24.31 -15.62
N HIS A 164 -9.08 -25.17 -15.84
CA HIS A 164 -8.92 -26.28 -16.77
C HIS A 164 -9.17 -25.85 -18.21
N GLN A 165 -8.19 -26.13 -19.09
CA GLN A 165 -8.28 -26.03 -20.55
C GLN A 165 -8.23 -24.61 -21.15
N LEU A 166 -7.09 -23.92 -20.95
CA LEU A 166 -6.77 -22.74 -21.76
C LEU A 166 -6.41 -23.18 -23.20
N PRO A 167 -6.91 -22.49 -24.25
CA PRO A 167 -6.52 -22.78 -25.63
C PRO A 167 -5.01 -22.64 -25.84
N GLU A 168 -4.42 -23.54 -26.65
CA GLU A 168 -2.97 -23.65 -26.92
C GLU A 168 -2.33 -22.38 -27.53
N ASN A 169 -3.16 -21.39 -27.93
CA ASN A 169 -2.75 -20.11 -28.53
C ASN A 169 -3.44 -18.89 -27.90
N MET A 170 -3.86 -18.97 -26.63
CA MET A 170 -4.45 -17.82 -25.94
C MET A 170 -3.42 -16.69 -25.82
N PRO A 171 -3.70 -15.45 -26.26
CA PRO A 171 -2.79 -14.32 -26.03
C PRO A 171 -2.67 -14.07 -24.52
N PRO A 172 -1.56 -13.46 -24.03
CA PRO A 172 -1.40 -13.13 -22.62
C PRO A 172 -2.65 -12.45 -22.06
N GLN A 173 -3.15 -12.97 -20.95
CA GLN A 173 -4.33 -12.45 -20.27
C GLN A 173 -3.92 -11.75 -18.98
N GLU A 174 -4.59 -10.65 -18.69
CA GLU A 174 -4.51 -9.95 -17.42
C GLU A 174 -5.68 -10.40 -16.55
N PHE A 175 -5.39 -10.89 -15.35
CA PHE A 175 -6.42 -11.06 -14.33
C PHE A 175 -6.49 -9.75 -13.56
N SER A 176 -7.60 -9.02 -13.73
CA SER A 176 -7.77 -7.69 -13.13
C SER A 176 -8.58 -7.71 -11.85
N HIS A 177 -9.45 -8.70 -11.64
CA HIS A 177 -10.30 -8.78 -10.44
C HIS A 177 -10.94 -10.17 -10.26
N ALA A 178 -11.24 -10.53 -9.00
CA ALA A 178 -12.06 -11.69 -8.66
C ALA A 178 -13.20 -11.24 -7.73
N LEU A 179 -14.46 -11.47 -8.12
CA LEU A 179 -15.59 -11.11 -7.26
C LEU A 179 -15.67 -12.08 -6.08
N ALA A 180 -15.63 -11.52 -4.88
CA ALA A 180 -15.82 -12.25 -3.65
C ALA A 180 -17.30 -12.37 -3.28
N ASP A 181 -17.64 -13.38 -2.47
CA ASP A 181 -18.96 -13.46 -1.83
C ASP A 181 -19.17 -12.28 -0.88
N PRO A 182 -20.42 -11.84 -0.63
CA PRO A 182 -20.70 -10.78 0.34
C PRO A 182 -20.04 -11.05 1.71
N GLY A 183 -19.27 -10.07 2.21
CA GLY A 183 -18.52 -10.18 3.46
C GLY A 183 -17.07 -10.68 3.30
N TYR A 184 -16.66 -11.02 2.08
CA TYR A 184 -15.27 -11.34 1.73
C TYR A 184 -14.72 -10.29 0.79
N VAL A 185 -13.40 -10.14 0.80
CA VAL A 185 -12.62 -9.37 -0.17
C VAL A 185 -11.55 -10.27 -0.77
N PHE A 186 -11.21 -9.99 -2.03
CA PHE A 186 -10.09 -10.62 -2.69
C PHE A 186 -8.79 -10.18 -2.00
N THR A 187 -7.81 -11.08 -1.85
CA THR A 187 -6.52 -10.76 -1.20
C THR A 187 -5.29 -11.05 -2.05
N GLY A 188 -5.46 -11.67 -3.22
CA GLY A 188 -4.34 -11.92 -4.14
C GLY A 188 -4.45 -13.22 -4.91
N TRP A 189 -3.46 -13.45 -5.76
CA TRP A 189 -3.34 -14.65 -6.59
C TRP A 189 -2.15 -15.50 -6.12
N THR A 190 -2.27 -16.82 -6.18
CA THR A 190 -1.15 -17.76 -5.98
C THR A 190 -1.13 -18.78 -7.12
N GLY A 191 0.01 -19.40 -7.41
CA GLY A 191 0.13 -20.45 -8.44
C GLY A 191 1.24 -20.21 -9.46
N GLN A 192 1.07 -20.78 -10.67
CA GLN A 192 2.05 -20.69 -11.75
C GLN A 192 1.76 -19.49 -12.67
N GLY A 193 2.15 -18.29 -12.26
CA GLY A 193 2.29 -17.12 -13.14
C GLY A 193 3.23 -16.09 -12.53
N VAL A 194 3.36 -14.95 -13.20
CA VAL A 194 4.27 -13.88 -12.78
C VAL A 194 3.44 -12.74 -12.20
N ASP A 195 3.74 -12.39 -10.94
CA ASP A 195 3.25 -11.17 -10.32
C ASP A 195 3.99 -9.97 -10.93
N LEU A 196 3.25 -9.08 -11.59
CA LEU A 196 3.80 -7.88 -12.20
C LEU A 196 3.15 -6.65 -11.55
N GLY A 197 3.59 -6.32 -10.33
CA GLY A 197 3.40 -4.97 -9.77
C GLY A 197 3.89 -3.93 -10.79
N CYS A 198 3.07 -2.93 -11.13
CA CYS A 198 3.35 -2.02 -12.24
C CYS A 198 3.00 -0.56 -11.96
N VAL A 199 3.96 0.17 -11.38
CA VAL A 199 3.92 1.62 -11.08
C VAL A 199 3.21 2.47 -12.16
N LEU A 200 2.20 3.24 -11.76
CA LEU A 200 1.59 4.30 -12.58
C LEU A 200 2.13 5.66 -12.12
N SER A 201 2.86 6.38 -12.99
CA SER A 201 3.18 7.79 -12.75
C SER A 201 2.06 8.68 -13.31
N TYR A 202 1.56 9.62 -12.51
CA TYR A 202 0.65 10.67 -12.98
C TYR A 202 1.42 11.78 -13.72
N PRO A 203 1.03 12.17 -14.95
CA PRO A 203 1.70 13.26 -15.67
C PRO A 203 1.53 14.63 -14.99
N ASP A 204 0.52 14.80 -14.14
CA ASP A 204 0.17 16.10 -13.52
C ASP A 204 0.73 16.27 -12.09
N ARG A 205 1.37 15.24 -11.53
CA ARG A 205 2.04 15.28 -10.21
C ARG A 205 3.27 14.36 -10.22
N PRO A 206 4.44 14.86 -10.67
CA PRO A 206 5.60 14.01 -10.96
C PRO A 206 6.28 13.33 -9.75
N ASN A 207 5.73 13.39 -8.53
CA ASN A 207 6.28 12.78 -7.32
C ASN A 207 5.21 12.21 -6.36
N VAL A 208 3.99 11.97 -6.83
CA VAL A 208 2.96 11.25 -6.04
C VAL A 208 2.84 9.85 -6.63
N TRP A 209 3.36 8.87 -5.91
CA TRP A 209 3.25 7.45 -6.23
C TRP A 209 2.01 6.90 -5.54
N ARG A 210 1.05 6.37 -6.30
CA ARG A 210 -0.07 5.62 -5.74
C ARG A 210 0.07 4.18 -6.22
N PHE A 211 0.12 3.24 -5.28
CA PHE A 211 0.26 1.82 -5.55
C PHE A 211 -1.14 1.20 -5.48
N ASP A 212 -1.68 0.78 -6.62
CA ASP A 212 -2.87 -0.08 -6.69
C ASP A 212 -2.49 -1.29 -7.54
N PHE A 213 -2.18 -2.46 -6.95
CA PHE A 213 -1.89 -3.67 -7.72
C PHE A 213 -2.72 -4.88 -7.32
N TRP A 214 -3.44 -5.40 -8.33
CA TRP A 214 -4.21 -6.65 -8.31
C TRP A 214 -3.93 -7.51 -9.58
N ARG A 215 -2.81 -7.26 -10.28
CA ARG A 215 -2.56 -7.79 -11.63
C ARG A 215 -1.73 -9.07 -11.61
N TYR A 216 -2.22 -10.10 -12.28
CA TYR A 216 -1.49 -11.35 -12.50
C TYR A 216 -1.44 -11.68 -13.99
N PHE A 217 -0.28 -12.10 -14.48
CA PHE A 217 -0.09 -12.47 -15.89
C PHE A 217 0.26 -13.94 -16.03
N ILE A 218 -0.33 -14.57 -17.03
CA ILE A 218 0.12 -15.88 -17.52
C ILE A 218 0.87 -15.66 -18.83
N GLU A 219 2.18 -15.93 -18.83
CA GLU A 219 2.93 -16.20 -20.06
C GLU A 219 2.75 -17.67 -20.42
N LEU A 220 1.86 -17.96 -21.37
CA LEU A 220 1.70 -19.32 -21.87
C LEU A 220 2.89 -19.69 -22.76
N GLY A 221 3.82 -20.45 -22.20
CA GLY A 221 4.73 -21.32 -22.96
C GLY A 221 4.01 -22.56 -23.52
N GLN A 222 4.73 -23.66 -23.74
CA GLN A 222 4.21 -24.93 -24.32
C GLN A 222 3.29 -25.76 -23.39
N THR A 223 2.90 -25.26 -22.21
CA THR A 223 2.14 -26.04 -21.22
C THR A 223 0.63 -25.80 -21.33
N LYS A 224 -0.14 -26.88 -21.51
CA LYS A 224 -1.62 -26.89 -21.68
C LYS A 224 -2.45 -26.66 -20.41
N GLN A 225 -1.81 -26.46 -19.25
CA GLN A 225 -2.48 -26.33 -17.96
C GLN A 225 -1.77 -25.30 -17.10
N VAL A 226 -2.54 -24.40 -16.47
CA VAL A 226 -2.06 -23.42 -15.50
C VAL A 226 -2.95 -23.49 -14.27
N TYR A 227 -2.34 -23.54 -13.09
CA TYR A 227 -3.03 -23.55 -11.81
C TYR A 227 -2.87 -22.16 -11.19
N LEU A 228 -3.97 -21.41 -11.10
CA LEU A 228 -4.05 -20.13 -10.42
C LEU A 228 -5.12 -20.22 -9.34
N LEU A 229 -4.78 -19.83 -8.11
CA LEU A 229 -5.67 -19.82 -6.97
C LEU A 229 -5.90 -18.38 -6.53
N ALA A 230 -7.16 -17.93 -6.55
CA ALA A 230 -7.55 -16.68 -5.91
C ALA A 230 -7.66 -16.90 -4.39
N THR A 231 -7.09 -16.00 -3.61
CA THR A 231 -7.24 -15.99 -2.15
C THR A 231 -8.27 -14.93 -1.75
N PHE A 232 -9.09 -15.27 -0.76
CA PHE A 232 -10.10 -14.37 -0.21
C PHE A 232 -9.99 -14.35 1.31
N ALA A 233 -10.31 -13.23 1.92
CA ALA A 233 -10.36 -13.08 3.37
C ALA A 233 -11.66 -12.37 3.78
N PRO A 234 -12.16 -12.60 5.01
CA PRO A 234 -13.27 -11.81 5.54
C PRO A 234 -12.93 -10.32 5.50
N ALA A 235 -13.81 -9.49 4.97
CA ALA A 235 -13.62 -8.04 5.00
C ALA A 235 -13.59 -7.58 6.47
N ASN A 236 -12.51 -6.89 6.87
CA ASN A 236 -12.40 -6.30 8.21
C ASN A 236 -12.05 -4.81 8.17
N THR A 237 -11.84 -4.24 6.97
CA THR A 237 -11.52 -2.83 6.75
C THR A 237 -12.57 -2.25 5.80
N PRO A 238 -13.77 -1.91 6.32
CA PRO A 238 -14.88 -1.44 5.49
C PRO A 238 -14.67 -0.01 5.00
N VAL A 239 -15.32 0.37 3.89
CA VAL A 239 -15.40 1.76 3.42
C VAL A 239 -16.13 2.61 4.45
N ALA A 240 -15.40 3.53 5.07
CA ALA A 240 -15.91 4.54 5.99
C ALA A 240 -14.80 5.57 6.27
N GLU A 241 -15.18 6.65 6.93
CA GLU A 241 -14.23 7.56 7.60
C GLU A 241 -13.91 7.00 8.99
N ASP A 242 -12.73 7.30 9.52
CA ASP A 242 -12.27 6.96 10.87
C ASP A 242 -12.39 5.45 11.18
N VAL A 243 -11.78 4.62 10.33
CA VAL A 243 -11.93 3.16 10.37
C VAL A 243 -10.91 2.56 11.32
N VAL A 244 -11.38 2.02 12.44
CA VAL A 244 -10.55 1.35 13.44
C VAL A 244 -10.60 -0.17 13.24
N VAL A 245 -9.45 -0.77 12.97
CA VAL A 245 -9.28 -2.21 12.76
C VAL A 245 -8.41 -2.80 13.88
N PRO A 246 -9.01 -3.48 14.88
CA PRO A 246 -8.25 -4.24 15.87
C PRO A 246 -7.85 -5.61 15.31
N VAL A 247 -6.57 -5.97 15.47
CA VAL A 247 -6.01 -7.26 15.08
C VAL A 247 -5.32 -7.90 16.29
N GLU A 248 -5.77 -9.10 16.63
CA GLU A 248 -5.19 -9.91 17.70
C GLU A 248 -3.89 -10.57 17.23
N THR A 249 -2.83 -10.43 18.02
CA THR A 249 -1.53 -11.08 17.80
C THR A 249 -1.17 -11.93 19.02
N PRO A 250 -0.17 -12.84 18.92
CA PRO A 250 0.33 -13.56 20.08
C PRO A 250 0.78 -12.67 21.25
N ASP A 251 1.22 -11.44 20.94
CA ASP A 251 1.83 -10.50 21.89
C ASP A 251 0.85 -9.41 22.36
N GLY A 252 -0.41 -9.44 21.91
CA GLY A 252 -1.45 -8.48 22.28
C GLY A 252 -2.24 -7.94 21.09
N VAL A 253 -2.93 -6.83 21.29
CA VAL A 253 -3.76 -6.21 20.25
C VAL A 253 -2.99 -5.11 19.53
N VAL A 254 -3.04 -5.14 18.20
CA VAL A 254 -2.62 -4.02 17.35
C VAL A 254 -3.86 -3.35 16.81
N THR A 255 -3.97 -2.04 16.98
CA THR A 255 -5.07 -1.23 16.43
C THR A 255 -4.55 -0.38 15.30
N ILE A 256 -5.18 -0.50 14.12
CA ILE A 256 -4.87 0.27 12.93
C ILE A 256 -6.07 1.18 12.66
N GLN A 257 -5.88 2.49 12.76
CA GLN A 257 -6.92 3.47 12.49
C GLN A 257 -6.59 4.22 11.21
N PHE A 258 -7.44 4.07 10.19
CA PHE A 258 -7.36 4.81 8.94
C PHE A 258 -8.22 6.07 9.02
N ASP A 259 -7.70 7.21 8.56
CA ASP A 259 -8.50 8.43 8.39
C ASP A 259 -9.72 8.19 7.48
N ALA A 260 -9.50 7.58 6.31
CA ALA A 260 -10.57 7.20 5.41
C ALA A 260 -10.22 5.95 4.58
N VAL A 261 -11.19 5.05 4.43
CA VAL A 261 -11.10 3.88 3.54
C VAL A 261 -12.00 4.13 2.33
N VAL A 262 -11.39 4.19 1.14
CA VAL A 262 -12.04 4.46 -0.15
C VAL A 262 -12.55 3.18 -0.79
N GLU A 263 -11.81 2.07 -0.65
CA GLU A 263 -12.20 0.73 -1.10
C GLU A 263 -12.03 -0.27 0.04
N ALA A 264 -13.06 -1.10 0.27
CA ALA A 264 -13.03 -2.07 1.36
C ALA A 264 -11.97 -3.14 1.12
N GLY A 265 -11.27 -3.54 2.18
CA GLY A 265 -10.23 -4.53 2.10
C GLY A 265 -10.10 -5.39 3.34
N HIS A 266 -8.97 -6.10 3.39
CA HIS A 266 -8.56 -6.92 4.52
C HIS A 266 -7.23 -6.38 5.03
N THR A 267 -7.19 -6.04 6.31
CA THR A 267 -5.98 -5.64 7.02
C THR A 267 -5.57 -6.78 7.94
N GLU A 268 -4.30 -7.18 7.89
CA GLU A 268 -3.74 -8.21 8.74
C GLU A 268 -2.44 -7.74 9.40
N VAL A 269 -2.07 -8.42 10.48
CA VAL A 269 -0.81 -8.19 11.19
C VAL A 269 -0.13 -9.54 11.36
N SER A 270 1.12 -9.62 10.93
CA SER A 270 1.99 -10.76 11.21
C SER A 270 3.15 -10.31 12.11
N VAL A 271 3.55 -11.19 13.04
CA VAL A 271 4.65 -10.93 13.97
C VAL A 271 5.84 -11.81 13.65
N SER A 272 7.04 -11.27 13.78
CA SER A 272 8.30 -11.96 13.52
C SER A 272 9.35 -11.58 14.56
N SER A 273 10.24 -12.51 14.92
CA SER A 273 11.41 -12.23 15.75
C SER A 273 12.63 -11.75 14.94
N SER A 274 12.48 -11.60 13.63
CA SER A 274 13.51 -11.18 12.69
C SER A 274 13.01 -10.05 11.80
N GLY A 275 13.87 -9.07 11.55
CA GLY A 275 13.63 -7.93 10.66
C GLY A 275 14.90 -7.10 10.46
N PRO A 276 14.81 -5.96 9.75
CA PRO A 276 15.94 -5.04 9.58
C PRO A 276 16.47 -4.56 10.94
N MET A 277 17.79 -4.50 11.10
CA MET A 277 18.39 -4.08 12.38
C MET A 277 18.09 -2.60 12.66
N PRO A 278 17.53 -2.24 13.83
CA PRO A 278 17.38 -0.86 14.25
C PRO A 278 18.74 -0.13 14.35
N PRO A 279 18.76 1.20 14.16
CA PRO A 279 19.98 1.98 14.24
C PRO A 279 20.57 1.99 15.66
N ALA A 280 21.86 2.30 15.76
CA ALA A 280 22.52 2.46 17.05
C ALA A 280 21.83 3.55 17.90
N GLY A 281 21.79 3.34 19.22
CA GLY A 281 21.07 4.23 20.15
C GLY A 281 19.67 3.75 20.52
N PHE A 282 19.24 2.63 19.95
CA PHE A 282 18.04 1.90 20.37
C PHE A 282 18.39 0.50 20.84
N ARG A 283 17.65 0.01 21.83
CA ARG A 283 17.66 -1.40 22.26
C ARG A 283 16.28 -1.97 21.98
N MET A 284 16.27 -3.19 21.45
CA MET A 284 15.03 -3.91 21.17
C MET A 284 14.53 -4.57 22.47
N GLY A 285 13.23 -4.83 22.54
CA GLY A 285 12.70 -5.71 23.58
C GLY A 285 13.31 -7.11 23.49
N GLU A 286 13.32 -7.84 24.60
CA GLU A 286 13.81 -9.23 24.66
C GLU A 286 12.67 -10.24 24.91
N PRO A 287 12.31 -11.10 23.94
CA PRO A 287 12.82 -11.17 22.55
C PRO A 287 12.30 -10.01 21.67
N PRO A 288 12.98 -9.69 20.54
CA PRO A 288 12.51 -8.65 19.63
C PRO A 288 11.24 -9.09 18.90
N VAL A 289 10.31 -8.15 18.70
CA VAL A 289 9.06 -8.36 17.98
C VAL A 289 8.90 -7.31 16.88
N TYR A 290 8.88 -7.76 15.64
CA TYR A 290 8.59 -6.97 14.45
C TYR A 290 7.14 -7.19 14.04
N TYR A 291 6.43 -6.12 13.72
CA TYR A 291 5.04 -6.14 13.24
C TYR A 291 5.02 -5.80 11.76
N ASP A 292 4.56 -6.75 10.94
CA ASP A 292 4.30 -6.55 9.52
C ASP A 292 2.78 -6.48 9.32
N ILE A 293 2.29 -5.26 9.15
CA ILE A 293 0.92 -4.84 8.90
C ILE A 293 0.70 -4.64 7.39
N THR A 294 -0.23 -5.37 6.80
CA THR A 294 -0.59 -5.22 5.38
C THR A 294 -2.08 -4.94 5.25
N THR A 295 -2.47 -4.28 4.17
CA THR A 295 -3.88 -4.09 3.83
C THR A 295 -4.12 -4.17 2.33
N THR A 296 -5.27 -4.70 1.94
CA THR A 296 -5.77 -4.63 0.56
C THR A 296 -6.78 -3.50 0.34
N ALA A 297 -7.09 -2.73 1.38
CA ALA A 297 -7.99 -1.58 1.28
C ALA A 297 -7.28 -0.40 0.58
N ASP A 298 -7.98 0.32 -0.31
CA ASP A 298 -7.54 1.65 -0.74
C ASP A 298 -7.95 2.65 0.33
N TYR A 299 -7.02 3.45 0.80
CA TYR A 299 -7.22 4.43 1.87
C TYR A 299 -6.66 5.81 1.48
N ALA A 300 -7.07 6.81 2.24
CA ALA A 300 -6.60 8.18 2.12
C ALA A 300 -6.40 8.80 3.51
N GLY A 301 -5.41 9.68 3.62
CA GLY A 301 -5.04 10.32 4.89
C GLY A 301 -3.97 9.55 5.65
N ASP A 302 -3.80 9.92 6.92
CA ASP A 302 -2.82 9.30 7.81
C ASP A 302 -3.39 8.02 8.44
N ILE A 303 -2.50 7.20 8.99
CA ILE A 303 -2.83 5.99 9.74
C ILE A 303 -2.26 6.13 11.14
N VAL A 304 -3.08 5.88 12.15
CA VAL A 304 -2.63 5.76 13.53
C VAL A 304 -2.49 4.28 13.89
N ILE A 305 -1.27 3.87 14.23
CA ILE A 305 -0.94 2.52 14.66
C ILE A 305 -0.74 2.53 16.16
N CYS A 306 -1.48 1.71 16.90
CA CYS A 306 -1.31 1.54 18.34
C CYS A 306 -1.00 0.07 18.66
N ILE A 307 0.09 -0.18 19.37
CA ILE A 307 0.60 -1.51 19.69
C ILE A 307 0.66 -1.67 21.21
N SER A 308 0.05 -2.73 21.73
CA SER A 308 0.27 -3.17 23.11
C SER A 308 1.69 -3.71 23.29
N TYR A 309 2.36 -3.34 24.38
CA TYR A 309 3.71 -3.81 24.70
C TYR A 309 3.77 -4.44 26.10
N ASP A 310 4.69 -5.39 26.31
CA ASP A 310 4.98 -5.94 27.64
C ASP A 310 6.14 -5.14 28.28
N PRO A 311 5.88 -4.37 29.35
CA PRO A 311 6.92 -3.59 30.04
C PRO A 311 8.11 -4.42 30.52
N SER A 312 7.93 -5.72 30.79
CA SER A 312 9.00 -6.59 31.29
C SER A 312 10.06 -6.94 30.25
N THR A 313 9.80 -6.66 28.97
CA THR A 313 10.73 -6.89 27.85
C THR A 313 11.73 -5.75 27.65
N PHE A 314 11.59 -4.63 28.38
CA PHE A 314 12.43 -3.44 28.27
C PHE A 314 13.05 -3.11 29.64
N GLU A 315 14.31 -2.66 29.67
CA GLU A 315 14.98 -2.36 30.96
C GLU A 315 14.95 -0.87 31.32
N GLY A 316 14.82 0.02 30.33
CA GLY A 316 14.83 1.46 30.51
C GLY A 316 13.50 2.05 30.97
N PRO A 317 13.46 3.37 31.26
CA PRO A 317 12.22 4.08 31.57
C PRO A 317 11.19 3.94 30.44
N LEU A 318 9.91 3.77 30.78
CA LEU A 318 8.85 3.57 29.78
C LEU A 318 8.70 4.78 28.84
N ASP A 319 8.95 6.01 29.31
CA ASP A 319 8.94 7.22 28.48
C ASP A 319 10.09 7.27 27.43
N SER A 320 11.05 6.34 27.50
CA SER A 320 12.09 6.13 26.50
C SER A 320 11.67 5.22 25.34
N LEU A 321 10.53 4.53 25.46
CA LEU A 321 10.01 3.68 24.39
C LEU A 321 9.66 4.49 23.15
N ARG A 322 9.96 3.94 21.98
CA ARG A 322 9.66 4.49 20.66
C ARG A 322 9.09 3.41 19.76
N LEU A 323 8.11 3.79 18.95
CA LEU A 323 7.62 3.02 17.83
C LEU A 323 8.39 3.47 16.59
N LEU A 324 9.19 2.57 16.03
CA LEU A 324 9.87 2.82 14.77
C LEU A 324 9.10 2.16 13.64
N HIS A 325 9.03 2.86 12.51
CA HIS A 325 8.51 2.38 11.25
C HIS A 325 9.63 2.38 10.21
N TYR A 326 9.75 1.31 9.44
CA TYR A 326 10.79 1.17 8.43
C TYR A 326 10.26 1.60 7.07
N GLU A 327 10.66 2.79 6.64
CA GLU A 327 10.26 3.38 5.37
C GLU A 327 11.51 3.76 4.55
N ASP A 328 11.44 3.60 3.22
CA ASP A 328 12.52 3.94 2.29
C ASP A 328 13.91 3.36 2.63
N GLY A 329 13.95 2.24 3.35
CA GLY A 329 15.19 1.56 3.74
C GLY A 329 15.82 2.06 5.05
N GLU A 330 15.12 2.91 5.80
CA GLU A 330 15.58 3.47 7.07
C GLU A 330 14.50 3.34 8.16
N TRP A 331 14.93 3.30 9.43
CA TRP A 331 14.01 3.32 10.57
C TRP A 331 13.71 4.76 10.99
N VAL A 332 12.43 5.12 11.01
CA VAL A 332 11.93 6.44 11.39
C VAL A 332 11.09 6.32 12.66
N ASP A 333 11.34 7.20 13.63
CA ASP A 333 10.57 7.30 14.87
C ASP A 333 9.23 8.00 14.58
N CYS A 334 8.14 7.25 14.63
CA CYS A 334 6.78 7.76 14.39
C CYS A 334 5.97 7.96 15.68
N THR A 335 6.61 7.86 16.84
CA THR A 335 5.94 7.80 18.15
C THR A 335 5.12 9.06 18.47
N ILE A 336 3.87 8.86 18.86
CA ILE A 336 3.05 9.87 19.54
C ILE A 336 3.40 9.84 21.02
N LEU A 337 3.90 10.97 21.54
CA LEU A 337 4.19 11.15 22.96
C LEU A 337 3.15 12.05 23.63
N PRO A 338 2.84 11.83 24.94
CA PRO A 338 3.34 10.75 25.80
C PRO A 338 2.70 9.38 25.47
N ILE A 339 3.37 8.29 25.80
CA ILE A 339 2.81 6.93 25.66
C ILE A 339 1.78 6.65 26.77
N ASP A 340 0.90 5.68 26.55
CA ASP A 340 -0.03 5.23 27.59
C ASP A 340 0.62 4.14 28.45
N GLU A 341 1.33 4.58 29.49
CA GLU A 341 1.99 3.69 30.45
C GLU A 341 1.02 2.89 31.31
N THR A 342 -0.27 3.26 31.36
CA THR A 342 -1.28 2.56 32.17
C THR A 342 -1.91 1.41 31.39
N ALA A 343 -2.23 1.65 30.11
CA ALA A 343 -2.73 0.63 29.20
C ALA A 343 -1.60 -0.21 28.57
N HIS A 344 -0.34 0.22 28.73
CA HIS A 344 0.84 -0.34 28.06
C HIS A 344 0.65 -0.34 26.53
N VAL A 345 0.30 0.83 25.99
CA VAL A 345 0.09 1.05 24.56
C VAL A 345 0.99 2.18 24.07
N ILE A 346 1.69 1.91 22.96
CA ILE A 346 2.46 2.92 22.22
C ILE A 346 1.79 3.14 20.87
N CYS A 347 1.61 4.40 20.49
CA CYS A 347 0.99 4.77 19.22
C CYS A 347 1.95 5.56 18.33
N GLY A 348 1.75 5.52 17.02
CA GLY A 348 2.46 6.33 16.03
C GLY A 348 1.56 6.74 14.87
N VAL A 349 1.93 7.83 14.19
CA VAL A 349 1.26 8.31 12.97
C VAL A 349 2.15 8.04 11.77
N VAL A 350 1.61 7.44 10.72
CA VAL A 350 2.33 7.07 9.50
C VAL A 350 1.46 7.25 8.26
N SER A 351 2.10 7.34 7.10
CA SER A 351 1.40 7.40 5.79
C SER A 351 1.54 6.11 4.98
N SER A 352 2.29 5.14 5.48
CA SER A 352 2.45 3.81 4.90
C SER A 352 2.58 2.79 6.02
N LEU A 353 2.40 1.51 5.66
CA LEU A 353 2.50 0.41 6.60
C LEU A 353 3.89 -0.24 6.52
N SER A 354 4.12 -1.20 7.40
CA SER A 354 5.22 -2.17 7.52
C SER A 354 6.67 -1.85 7.12
N PRO A 355 7.64 -2.45 7.85
CA PRO A 355 7.51 -3.08 9.18
C PRO A 355 7.59 -2.06 10.32
N PHE A 356 7.09 -2.44 11.49
CA PHE A 356 7.18 -1.68 12.74
C PHE A 356 7.91 -2.45 13.84
N ILE A 357 8.49 -1.72 14.80
CA ILE A 357 9.07 -2.31 16.01
C ILE A 357 8.96 -1.33 17.19
N VAL A 358 8.67 -1.88 18.38
CA VAL A 358 8.79 -1.13 19.63
C VAL A 358 10.21 -1.32 20.18
N VAL A 359 10.89 -0.21 20.42
CA VAL A 359 12.26 -0.17 20.96
C VAL A 359 12.32 0.77 22.14
N GLU A 360 13.33 0.61 22.99
CA GLU A 360 13.71 1.65 23.94
C GLU A 360 14.85 2.49 23.35
N ARG A 361 14.70 3.81 23.40
CA ARG A 361 15.84 4.68 23.13
C ARG A 361 16.81 4.53 24.27
N ILE A 362 18.00 4.03 23.97
CA ILE A 362 19.11 4.05 24.92
C ILE A 362 19.46 5.53 25.08
N ALA A 363 18.94 6.14 26.14
CA ALA A 363 19.44 7.44 26.55
C ALA A 363 20.95 7.29 26.72
N PRO A 364 21.78 8.21 26.19
CA PRO A 364 23.18 8.22 26.58
C PRO A 364 23.18 8.19 28.12
N PRO A 365 23.96 7.29 28.75
CA PRO A 365 23.95 7.14 30.20
C PRO A 365 24.10 8.54 30.77
N CYS A 366 23.21 8.91 31.71
CA CYS A 366 23.23 10.28 32.21
C CYS A 366 24.66 10.60 32.66
N PRO A 367 25.18 11.82 32.47
CA PRO A 367 26.60 12.05 32.73
C PRO A 367 27.02 11.68 34.17
N ALA A 368 26.06 11.62 35.10
CA ALA A 368 26.26 11.14 36.46
C ALA A 368 26.51 9.63 36.52
N GLU A 369 25.68 8.82 35.88
CA GLU A 369 25.84 7.37 35.79
C GLU A 369 27.15 6.98 35.09
N ARG A 370 27.45 7.61 33.96
CA ARG A 370 28.73 7.38 33.26
C ARG A 370 29.94 7.79 34.10
N LEU A 371 29.78 8.79 34.97
CA LEU A 371 30.80 9.21 35.92
C LEU A 371 30.92 8.24 37.11
N GLU A 372 29.82 7.68 37.60
CA GLU A 372 29.82 6.63 38.64
C GLU A 372 30.51 5.36 38.15
N GLU A 373 30.28 4.95 36.90
CA GLU A 373 31.02 3.86 36.26
C GLU A 373 32.53 4.14 36.22
N LEU A 374 32.94 5.36 35.82
CA LEU A 374 34.35 5.76 35.81
C LEU A 374 34.95 5.74 37.23
N ILE A 375 34.19 6.16 38.24
CA ILE A 375 34.59 6.07 39.65
C ILE A 375 34.83 4.61 40.05
N ALA A 376 33.91 3.71 39.70
CA ALA A 376 34.02 2.28 39.98
C ALA A 376 35.25 1.66 39.31
N ILE A 377 35.52 1.98 38.04
CA ILE A 377 36.71 1.51 37.32
C ILE A 377 37.99 1.95 38.06
N VAL A 378 38.11 3.23 38.44
CA VAL A 378 39.29 3.73 39.17
C VAL A 378 39.42 3.09 40.55
N ALA A 379 38.30 2.75 41.19
CA ALA A 379 38.28 2.07 42.49
C ALA A 379 38.79 0.63 42.41
N GLU A 380 38.70 -0.05 41.27
CA GLU A 380 39.22 -1.42 41.08
C GLU A 380 40.67 -1.46 40.58
N LEU A 381 41.21 -0.37 40.04
CA LEU A 381 42.60 -0.35 39.58
C LEU A 381 43.60 -0.53 40.73
N ASP A 382 44.60 -1.39 40.49
CA ASP A 382 45.74 -1.60 41.39
C ASP A 382 46.78 -0.47 41.18
N LEU A 383 46.53 0.67 41.83
CA LEU A 383 47.36 1.87 41.75
C LEU A 383 48.00 2.20 43.10
N PRO A 384 49.17 2.86 43.12
CA PRO A 384 49.73 3.42 44.34
C PRO A 384 48.69 4.27 45.10
N ARG A 385 48.60 4.07 46.42
CA ARG A 385 47.55 4.65 47.28
C ARG A 385 47.36 6.16 47.10
N GLY A 386 48.46 6.91 46.95
CA GLY A 386 48.41 8.36 46.71
C GLY A 386 47.76 8.72 45.37
N THR A 387 48.10 8.01 44.30
CA THR A 387 47.53 8.19 42.96
C THR A 387 46.04 7.86 42.95
N LYS A 388 45.66 6.72 43.54
CA LYS A 388 44.26 6.28 43.63
C LYS A 388 43.39 7.30 44.38
N ASN A 389 43.84 7.74 45.56
CA ASN A 389 43.13 8.73 46.36
C ASN A 389 42.95 10.06 45.61
N SER A 390 43.98 10.55 44.89
CA SER A 390 43.89 11.79 44.12
C SER A 390 42.86 11.69 42.98
N LEU A 391 42.90 10.59 42.22
CA LEU A 391 41.98 10.36 41.11
C LEU A 391 40.54 10.22 41.61
N SER A 392 40.29 9.37 42.62
CA SER A 392 38.97 9.18 43.21
C SER A 392 38.43 10.47 43.83
N ALA A 393 39.25 11.27 44.51
CA ALA A 393 38.80 12.55 45.08
C ALA A 393 38.35 13.53 43.98
N THR A 394 39.05 13.54 42.84
CA THR A 394 38.73 14.41 41.70
C THR A 394 37.41 13.99 41.04
N LEU A 395 37.22 12.68 40.79
CA LEU A 395 35.97 12.17 40.20
C LEU A 395 34.76 12.36 41.13
N ASN A 396 34.91 12.12 42.44
CA ASN A 396 33.84 12.36 43.41
C ASN A 396 33.49 13.86 43.53
N ALA A 397 34.44 14.77 43.29
CA ALA A 397 34.15 16.21 43.25
C ALA A 397 33.37 16.59 41.98
N ALA A 398 33.67 15.96 40.84
CA ALA A 398 32.90 16.09 39.61
C ALA A 398 31.46 15.61 39.80
N LEU A 399 31.26 14.45 40.41
CA LEU A 399 29.92 13.89 40.65
C LEU A 399 29.08 14.80 41.54
N ARG A 400 29.63 15.25 42.68
CA ARG A 400 28.95 16.20 43.58
C ARG A 400 28.62 17.54 42.92
N SER A 401 29.41 17.99 41.95
CA SER A 401 29.12 19.22 41.20
C SER A 401 27.95 18.99 40.25
N LEU A 402 27.92 17.82 39.60
CA LEU A 402 26.86 17.42 38.69
C LEU A 402 25.52 17.18 39.42
N GLU A 403 25.52 16.52 40.57
CA GLU A 403 24.34 16.35 41.44
C GLU A 403 23.72 17.68 41.89
N ARG A 404 24.52 18.76 41.90
CA ARG A 404 24.08 20.13 42.20
C ARG A 404 23.66 20.92 40.96
N GLY A 405 23.63 20.30 39.78
CA GLY A 405 23.34 20.95 38.50
C GLY A 405 24.45 21.86 37.98
N HIS A 406 25.66 21.80 38.54
CA HIS A 406 26.77 22.67 38.19
C HIS A 406 27.69 22.01 37.12
N THR A 407 27.31 22.12 35.85
CA THR A 407 28.01 21.49 34.71
C THR A 407 29.41 22.06 34.45
N LYS A 408 29.59 23.39 34.47
CA LYS A 408 30.91 24.02 34.23
C LYS A 408 31.99 23.58 35.25
N PRO A 409 31.72 23.59 36.57
CA PRO A 409 32.65 23.02 37.55
C PRO A 409 32.94 21.53 37.32
N ALA A 410 31.93 20.72 36.99
CA ALA A 410 32.12 19.30 36.70
C ALA A 410 33.08 19.07 35.51
N ILE A 411 32.90 19.80 34.41
CA ILE A 411 33.81 19.77 33.25
C ILE A 411 35.25 20.15 33.66
N SER A 412 35.42 21.19 34.49
CA SER A 412 36.73 21.60 34.97
C SER A 412 37.41 20.52 35.82
N GLN A 413 36.66 19.82 36.67
CA GLN A 413 37.16 18.75 37.52
C GLN A 413 37.53 17.51 36.69
N LEU A 414 36.74 17.15 35.68
CA LEU A 414 37.06 16.09 34.73
C LEU A 414 38.32 16.42 33.90
N GLY A 415 38.49 17.68 33.50
CA GLY A 415 39.74 18.14 32.87
C GLY A 415 40.96 17.98 33.78
N ALA A 416 40.82 18.25 35.08
CA ALA A 416 41.87 18.00 36.07
C ALA A 416 42.18 16.51 36.22
N PHE A 417 41.16 15.65 36.24
CA PHE A 417 41.32 14.19 36.24
C PHE A 417 42.11 13.71 35.02
N ILE A 418 41.73 14.15 33.81
CA ILE A 418 42.42 13.80 32.55
C ILE A 418 43.90 14.19 32.62
N ASN A 419 44.22 15.38 33.16
CA ASN A 419 45.61 15.83 33.30
C ASN A 419 46.40 14.97 34.30
N GLN A 420 45.78 14.57 35.42
CA GLN A 420 46.40 13.65 36.38
C GLN A 420 46.69 12.28 35.75
N VAL A 421 45.73 11.70 35.03
CA VAL A 421 45.90 10.41 34.35
C VAL A 421 47.02 10.49 33.31
N LYS A 422 47.04 11.54 32.47
CA LYS A 422 48.10 11.77 31.48
C LYS A 422 49.48 11.91 32.13
N ALA A 423 49.59 12.58 33.28
CA ALA A 423 50.86 12.75 33.99
C ALA A 423 51.42 11.43 34.56
N GLN A 424 50.53 10.47 34.86
CA GLN A 424 50.85 9.14 35.40
C GLN A 424 50.92 8.04 34.34
N ARG A 425 50.55 8.34 33.09
CA ARG A 425 50.62 7.43 31.95
C ARG A 425 52.03 6.90 31.74
N GLY A 426 52.18 5.58 31.65
CA GLY A 426 53.46 4.88 31.52
C GLY A 426 54.34 4.92 32.77
N LYS A 427 53.87 5.52 33.87
CA LYS A 427 54.53 5.54 35.18
C LYS A 427 53.74 4.66 36.14
N ALA A 428 52.79 5.26 36.87
CA ALA A 428 51.94 4.56 37.82
C ALA A 428 50.69 3.94 37.18
N ILE A 429 50.33 4.35 35.95
CA ILE A 429 49.18 3.81 35.20
C ILE A 429 49.71 3.25 33.88
N ALA A 430 49.35 2.00 33.56
CA ALA A 430 49.68 1.39 32.28
C ALA A 430 49.14 2.22 31.11
N GLN A 431 49.89 2.27 30.01
CA GLN A 431 49.60 3.18 28.89
C GLN A 431 48.18 2.99 28.33
N GLY A 432 47.77 1.74 28.06
CA GLY A 432 46.43 1.43 27.57
C GLY A 432 45.31 1.78 28.56
N THR A 433 45.53 1.53 29.86
CA THR A 433 44.56 1.90 30.91
C THR A 433 44.41 3.41 31.01
N ALA A 434 45.51 4.17 30.96
CA ALA A 434 45.47 5.62 30.99
C ALA A 434 44.71 6.19 29.77
N ASP A 435 44.91 5.60 28.59
CA ASP A 435 44.21 6.01 27.37
C ASP A 435 42.70 5.74 27.46
N ALA A 436 42.32 4.57 27.97
CA ALA A 436 40.91 4.22 28.20
C ALA A 436 40.24 5.18 29.20
N LEU A 437 40.89 5.45 30.34
CA LEU A 437 40.37 6.40 31.33
C LEU A 437 40.20 7.82 30.78
N VAL A 438 41.15 8.29 29.96
CA VAL A 438 41.06 9.60 29.31
C VAL A 438 39.90 9.62 28.31
N ALA A 439 39.75 8.56 27.51
CA ALA A 439 38.65 8.46 26.55
C ALA A 439 37.28 8.46 27.24
N THR A 440 37.09 7.66 28.30
CA THR A 440 35.84 7.63 29.07
C THR A 440 35.54 8.98 29.72
N ALA A 441 36.54 9.64 30.33
CA ALA A 441 36.34 10.97 30.91
C ALA A 441 35.98 12.03 29.85
N GLN A 442 36.53 11.91 28.63
CA GLN A 442 36.19 12.81 27.53
C GLN A 442 34.75 12.60 27.06
N GLN A 443 34.26 11.35 27.01
CA GLN A 443 32.84 11.06 26.72
C GLN A 443 31.91 11.76 27.73
N VAL A 444 32.22 11.72 29.03
CA VAL A 444 31.43 12.42 30.06
C VAL A 444 31.46 13.94 29.83
N ILE A 445 32.62 14.51 29.48
CA ILE A 445 32.73 15.95 29.19
C ILE A 445 31.87 16.33 27.97
N ASP A 446 31.87 15.52 26.92
CA ASP A 446 31.13 15.83 25.71
C ASP A 446 29.62 15.76 25.96
N LEU A 447 29.14 14.75 26.70
CA LEU A 447 27.75 14.69 27.18
C LEU A 447 27.36 15.92 28.01
N LEU A 448 28.24 16.40 28.89
CA LEU A 448 27.98 17.59 29.72
C LEU A 448 27.92 18.89 28.92
N LYS A 449 28.61 18.97 27.78
CA LYS A 449 28.57 20.15 26.90
C LYS A 449 27.29 20.18 26.06
N ASP A 450 26.79 19.03 25.64
CA ASP A 450 25.53 18.94 24.90
C ASP A 450 24.32 19.34 25.77
N MET A 451 24.48 19.27 27.10
CA MET A 451 23.48 19.72 28.09
C MET A 451 23.59 21.20 28.51
N SER A 452 24.67 21.91 28.14
CA SER A 452 25.01 23.26 28.65
C SER A 452 24.79 24.35 27.61
#